data_AF-A0A1I1ZMY3-F1
#
_entry.id   AF-A0A1I1ZMY3-F1
#
_cell.length_a   1.000
_cell.length_b   1.000
_cell.length_c   1.000
_cell.angle_alpha   90.00
_cell.angle_beta   90.00
_cell.angle_gamma   90.00
#
_symmetry.space_group_name_H-M   'P 1'
#
loop_
_entity.id
_entity.type
_entity.pdbx_description
1 polymer ?
#
loop_
_entity_poly.entity_id
_entity_poly.type
_entity_poly.pdbx_seq_one_letter_code
_entity_poly.pdbx_strand_id
1 'polypeptide(L)'
;MKHSIRTLLVLVGLISSTTLLAQVKVTTEVSGDAGTGKQLIQVKATGGSGQYSYAWGMTTPGAVPPNNASEVLLVPSQEAEYIVFVRDKETGASAYSTVVVKTLAVKEQHLLRMPGEDYKLKLRYSATK
;
A
#
# COMPACT_ATOMS: atom_id res chain seq x y z
N MET A 1 -28.03 -63.02 -23.57
CA MET A 1 -27.27 -61.92 -24.22
C MET A 1 -27.10 -60.79 -23.23
N LYS A 2 -25.87 -60.29 -23.12
CA LYS A 2 -25.31 -59.47 -22.03
C LYS A 2 -25.03 -58.07 -22.58
N HIS A 3 -25.71 -57.04 -22.09
CA HIS A 3 -25.29 -55.62 -22.13
C HIS A 3 -25.94 -54.93 -20.93
N SER A 4 -25.31 -54.84 -19.75
CA SER A 4 -24.18 -53.96 -19.37
C SER A 4 -24.54 -52.48 -19.32
N ILE A 5 -24.83 -52.01 -18.09
CA ILE A 5 -24.43 -50.74 -17.47
C ILE A 5 -24.48 -49.50 -18.37
N ARG A 6 -25.41 -48.58 -18.04
CA ARG A 6 -25.14 -47.14 -18.04
C ARG A 6 -25.82 -46.50 -16.83
N THR A 7 -25.13 -46.63 -15.70
CA THR A 7 -25.24 -45.79 -14.51
C THR A 7 -25.27 -44.32 -14.94
N LEU A 8 -26.46 -43.73 -15.03
CA LEU A 8 -26.60 -42.28 -15.12
C LEU A 8 -26.56 -41.75 -13.69
N LEU A 9 -25.35 -41.66 -13.16
CA LEU A 9 -25.03 -40.82 -12.02
C LEU A 9 -25.31 -39.39 -12.51
N VAL A 10 -26.56 -38.94 -12.34
CA VAL A 10 -26.86 -37.51 -12.43
C VAL A 10 -26.13 -36.92 -11.24
N LEU A 11 -24.90 -36.51 -11.54
CA LEU A 11 -24.06 -35.67 -10.72
C LEU A 11 -24.80 -34.33 -10.60
N VAL A 12 -25.87 -34.30 -9.81
CA VAL A 12 -26.22 -33.12 -9.03
C VAL A 12 -25.15 -33.06 -7.94
N GLY A 13 -23.92 -32.78 -8.38
CA GLY A 13 -22.95 -32.08 -7.56
C GLY A 13 -23.60 -30.73 -7.29
N LEU A 14 -24.49 -30.73 -6.29
CA LEU A 14 -24.86 -29.55 -5.56
C LEU A 14 -23.52 -29.02 -5.05
N ILE A 15 -22.92 -28.15 -5.85
CA ILE A 15 -21.90 -27.23 -5.39
C ILE A 15 -22.60 -26.39 -4.33
N SER A 16 -22.67 -26.93 -3.12
CA SER A 16 -22.67 -26.13 -1.90
C SER A 16 -21.31 -25.45 -1.90
N SER A 17 -21.18 -24.43 -2.75
CA SER A 17 -20.25 -23.35 -2.54
C SER A 17 -20.78 -22.61 -1.33
N THR A 18 -20.63 -23.22 -0.15
CA THR A 18 -20.43 -22.42 1.05
C THR A 18 -19.15 -21.67 0.77
N THR A 19 -19.27 -20.48 0.20
CA THR A 19 -18.23 -19.47 0.31
C THR A 19 -18.13 -19.21 1.81
N LEU A 20 -17.31 -20.03 2.48
CA LEU A 20 -16.68 -19.60 3.71
C LEU A 20 -16.14 -18.23 3.37
N LEU A 21 -16.69 -17.19 3.98
CA LEU A 21 -16.31 -15.81 3.68
C LEU A 21 -14.80 -15.75 3.88
N ALA A 22 -14.06 -15.80 2.77
CA ALA A 22 -12.63 -15.73 2.78
C ALA A 22 -12.30 -14.36 3.35
N GLN A 23 -11.83 -14.32 4.59
CA GLN A 23 -11.42 -13.07 5.20
C GLN A 23 -10.02 -12.75 4.68
N VAL A 24 -9.86 -11.57 4.12
CA VAL A 24 -8.55 -11.00 3.79
C VAL A 24 -8.27 -9.93 4.82
N LYS A 25 -7.12 -10.02 5.49
CA LYS A 25 -6.60 -8.98 6.36
C LYS A 25 -5.41 -8.33 5.68
N VAL A 26 -5.33 -7.01 5.78
CA VAL A 26 -4.25 -6.19 5.20
C VAL A 26 -3.61 -5.38 6.31
N THR A 27 -2.28 -5.37 6.34
CA THR A 27 -1.48 -4.49 7.19
C THR A 27 -0.42 -3.79 6.36
N THR A 28 -0.10 -2.56 6.71
CA THR A 28 0.92 -1.74 6.05
C THR A 28 2.01 -1.37 7.02
N GLU A 29 3.26 -1.43 6.56
CA GLU A 29 4.45 -1.03 7.30
C GLU A 29 5.19 0.03 6.49
N VAL A 30 5.72 1.06 7.17
CA VAL A 30 6.49 2.14 6.53
C VAL A 30 7.91 2.11 7.08
N SER A 31 8.89 2.15 6.19
CA SER A 31 10.30 2.33 6.51
C SER A 31 10.85 3.50 5.71
N GLY A 32 11.73 4.30 6.32
CA GLY A 32 12.24 5.52 5.71
C GLY A 32 13.75 5.63 5.78
N ASP A 33 14.34 6.30 4.79
CA ASP A 33 15.74 6.72 4.78
C ASP A 33 15.83 8.24 4.99
N ALA A 34 16.37 8.63 6.14
CA ALA A 34 16.53 10.03 6.52
C ALA A 34 17.54 10.81 5.66
N GLY A 35 18.47 10.13 4.99
CA GLY A 35 19.45 10.76 4.11
C GLY A 35 18.90 11.09 2.73
N THR A 36 17.96 10.29 2.23
CA THR A 36 17.40 10.45 0.87
C THR A 36 15.96 10.97 0.85
N GLY A 37 15.25 10.94 1.99
CA GLY A 37 13.82 11.27 2.04
C GLY A 37 12.92 10.21 1.42
N LYS A 38 13.49 9.07 1.05
CA LYS A 38 12.73 7.94 0.51
C LYS A 38 11.97 7.23 1.61
N GLN A 39 10.72 6.89 1.32
CA GLN A 39 9.84 6.11 2.18
C GLN A 39 9.37 4.89 1.40
N LEU A 40 9.58 3.69 1.95
CA LEU A 40 9.09 2.42 1.43
C LEU A 40 7.87 2.00 2.24
N ILE A 41 6.73 1.86 1.56
CA ILE A 41 5.53 1.26 2.11
C ILE A 41 5.48 -0.20 1.67
N GLN A 42 5.31 -1.12 2.62
CA GLN A 42 5.15 -2.55 2.38
C GLN A 42 3.78 -3.02 2.86
N VAL A 43 3.15 -3.90 2.07
CA VAL A 43 1.82 -4.45 2.35
C VAL A 43 1.94 -5.92 2.63
N LYS A 44 1.32 -6.35 3.72
CA LYS A 44 1.16 -7.76 4.06
C LYS A 44 -0.32 -8.11 4.05
N ALA A 45 -0.68 -9.05 3.18
CA ALA A 45 -2.02 -9.60 3.08
C ALA A 45 -2.04 -11.06 3.58
N THR A 46 -3.05 -11.42 4.36
CA THR A 46 -3.22 -12.76 4.93
C THR A 46 -4.67 -13.22 4.84
N GLY A 47 -4.89 -14.54 4.80
CA GLY A 47 -6.21 -15.15 4.65
C GLY A 47 -6.51 -15.55 3.21
N GLY A 48 -7.78 -15.74 2.86
CA GLY A 48 -8.19 -16.13 1.50
C GLY A 48 -7.44 -17.33 0.90
N SER A 49 -7.15 -17.24 -0.40
CA SER A 49 -6.34 -18.21 -1.17
C SER A 49 -4.84 -17.95 -1.08
N GLY A 50 -4.44 -16.75 -0.65
CA GLY A 50 -3.05 -16.29 -0.71
C GLY A 50 -2.64 -15.65 -2.03
N GLN A 51 -3.49 -15.68 -3.07
CA GLN A 51 -3.21 -15.05 -4.36
C GLN A 51 -3.86 -13.66 -4.45
N TYR A 52 -3.05 -12.61 -4.33
CA TYR A 52 -3.55 -11.23 -4.25
C TYR A 52 -3.23 -10.36 -5.46
N SER A 53 -4.01 -9.31 -5.62
CA SER A 53 -3.77 -8.16 -6.49
C SER A 53 -3.86 -6.89 -5.66
N TYR A 54 -3.05 -5.89 -6.00
CA TYR A 54 -2.93 -4.62 -5.27
C TYR A 54 -3.30 -3.47 -6.19
N ALA A 55 -3.97 -2.46 -5.63
CA ALA A 55 -4.22 -1.19 -6.30
C ALA A 55 -4.01 -0.06 -5.29
N TRP A 56 -3.14 0.88 -5.65
CA TRP A 56 -2.79 2.01 -4.79
C TRP A 56 -3.55 3.27 -5.17
N GLY A 57 -3.90 4.05 -4.15
CA GLY A 57 -4.50 5.37 -4.27
C GLY A 57 -4.06 6.28 -3.11
N MET A 58 -4.52 7.52 -3.16
CA MET A 58 -4.36 8.50 -2.09
C MET A 58 -5.73 9.02 -1.68
N THR A 59 -5.89 9.30 -0.39
CA THR A 59 -7.06 10.03 0.15
C THR A 59 -6.78 11.54 0.22
N THR A 60 -5.52 11.95 0.00
CA THR A 60 -5.07 13.34 -0.03
C THR A 60 -4.61 13.74 -1.44
N PRO A 61 -4.65 15.04 -1.81
CA PRO A 61 -4.18 15.48 -3.13
C PRO A 61 -2.69 15.17 -3.33
N GLY A 62 -2.34 14.48 -4.42
CA GLY A 62 -0.98 14.14 -4.78
C GLY A 62 -0.93 13.09 -5.90
N ALA A 63 0.25 12.90 -6.50
CA ALA A 63 0.44 11.89 -7.52
C ALA A 63 0.83 10.55 -6.88
N VAL A 64 -0.03 9.54 -7.00
CA VAL A 64 0.34 8.14 -6.76
C VAL A 64 0.87 7.58 -8.06
N PRO A 65 2.08 7.00 -8.10
CA PRO A 65 2.47 6.17 -9.22
C PRO A 65 1.49 4.97 -9.26
N PRO A 66 0.76 4.74 -10.36
CA PRO A 66 -0.06 3.54 -10.47
C PRO A 66 0.87 2.32 -10.29
N ASN A 67 0.63 1.55 -9.24
CA ASN A 67 1.42 0.38 -8.91
C ASN A 67 0.47 -0.77 -8.56
N ASN A 68 0.86 -1.97 -8.98
CA ASN A 68 0.14 -3.22 -8.72
C ASN A 68 0.95 -4.17 -7.81
N ALA A 69 2.08 -3.70 -7.27
CA ALA A 69 2.93 -4.43 -6.35
C ALA A 69 2.48 -4.27 -4.90
N SER A 70 2.95 -5.20 -4.06
CA SER A 70 2.79 -5.16 -2.59
C SER A 70 3.68 -4.12 -1.90
N GLU A 71 4.50 -3.39 -2.65
CA GLU A 71 5.39 -2.37 -2.12
C GLU A 71 5.50 -1.16 -3.04
N VAL A 72 5.70 0.03 -2.45
CA VAL A 72 5.85 1.30 -3.16
C VAL A 72 6.96 2.11 -2.53
N LEU A 73 7.90 2.58 -3.35
CA LEU A 73 8.93 3.53 -2.94
C LEU A 73 8.54 4.94 -3.35
N LEU A 74 8.58 5.87 -2.40
CA LEU A 74 8.07 7.23 -2.55
C LEU A 74 9.11 8.24 -2.06
N VAL A 75 9.03 9.47 -2.58
CA VAL A 75 9.70 10.65 -2.01
C VAL A 75 8.61 11.69 -1.75
N PRO A 76 7.96 11.66 -0.59
CA PRO A 76 6.85 12.57 -0.29
C PRO A 76 7.36 14.01 -0.16
N SER A 77 6.71 14.95 -0.86
CA SER A 77 6.97 16.40 -0.77
C SER A 77 6.13 17.09 0.32
N GLN A 78 5.02 16.49 0.71
CA GLN A 78 4.16 16.86 1.84
C GLN A 78 3.62 15.61 2.54
N GLU A 79 3.14 15.76 3.78
CA GLU A 79 2.49 14.66 4.50
C GLU A 79 1.28 14.20 3.68
N ALA A 80 1.17 12.89 3.49
CA ALA A 80 0.18 12.29 2.61
C ALA A 80 -0.34 10.98 3.20
N GLU A 81 -1.65 10.76 3.04
CA GLU A 81 -2.30 9.49 3.37
C GLU A 81 -2.53 8.67 2.10
N TYR A 82 -2.03 7.44 2.14
CA TYR A 82 -2.13 6.44 1.07
C TYR A 82 -3.14 5.37 1.46
N ILE A 83 -3.84 4.84 0.47
CA ILE A 83 -4.74 3.70 0.61
C ILE A 83 -4.32 2.61 -0.37
N VAL A 84 -4.28 1.37 0.11
CA VAL A 84 -4.09 0.19 -0.73
C VAL A 84 -5.34 -0.67 -0.69
N PHE A 85 -5.85 -1.03 -1.86
CA PHE A 85 -6.89 -2.04 -2.03
C PHE A 85 -6.23 -3.36 -2.38
N VAL A 86 -6.55 -4.41 -1.63
CA VAL A 86 -6.10 -5.77 -1.87
C VAL A 86 -7.30 -6.62 -2.23
N ARG A 87 -7.20 -7.34 -3.35
CA ARG A 87 -8.20 -8.32 -3.77
C ARG A 87 -7.56 -9.69 -3.92
N ASP A 88 -8.15 -10.67 -3.24
CA ASP A 88 -7.89 -12.08 -3.46
C ASP A 88 -8.48 -12.51 -4.82
N LYS A 89 -7.64 -13.09 -5.67
CA LYS A 89 -7.95 -13.36 -7.08
C LYS A 89 -8.89 -14.56 -7.25
N GLU A 90 -8.86 -15.51 -6.33
CA GLU A 90 -9.65 -16.74 -6.44
C GLU A 90 -10.99 -16.60 -5.72
N THR A 91 -10.98 -16.05 -4.52
CA THR A 91 -12.16 -15.92 -3.67
C THR A 91 -12.92 -14.61 -3.93
N GLY A 92 -12.28 -13.63 -4.56
CA GLY A 92 -12.84 -12.29 -4.77
C GLY A 92 -12.90 -11.41 -3.52
N ALA A 93 -12.51 -11.95 -2.37
CA ALA A 93 -12.48 -11.22 -1.10
C ALA A 93 -11.56 -9.99 -1.21
N SER A 94 -12.02 -8.87 -0.68
CA SER A 94 -11.30 -7.60 -0.78
C SER A 94 -11.17 -6.95 0.60
N ALA A 95 -10.05 -6.27 0.81
CA ALA A 95 -9.76 -5.51 2.02
C ALA A 95 -8.89 -4.31 1.66
N TYR A 96 -8.78 -3.34 2.57
CA TYR A 96 -7.95 -2.17 2.37
C TYR A 96 -7.19 -1.81 3.65
N SER A 97 -6.13 -1.02 3.50
CA SER A 97 -5.41 -0.40 4.60
C SER A 97 -5.04 1.03 4.23
N THR A 98 -5.09 1.93 5.20
CA THR A 98 -4.58 3.30 5.04
C THR A 98 -3.30 3.50 5.82
N VAL A 99 -2.45 4.41 5.33
CA VAL A 99 -1.17 4.70 5.96
C VAL A 99 -0.76 6.14 5.72
N VAL A 100 -0.34 6.82 6.79
CA VAL A 100 0.17 8.19 6.73
C VAL A 100 1.68 8.14 6.55
N VAL A 101 2.17 8.77 5.49
CA VAL A 101 3.60 8.93 5.22
C VAL A 101 3.97 10.40 5.41
N LYS A 102 4.90 10.63 6.32
CA LYS A 102 5.43 11.97 6.61
C LYS A 102 6.56 12.32 5.65
N THR A 103 6.73 13.60 5.40
CA THR A 103 7.94 14.09 4.75
C THR A 103 9.07 14.17 5.75
N LEU A 104 10.29 14.16 5.23
CA LEU A 104 11.39 14.75 5.98
C LEU A 104 11.18 16.27 6.03
N ALA A 105 11.31 16.83 7.23
CA ALA A 105 11.43 18.26 7.39
C ALA A 105 12.64 18.74 6.59
N VAL A 106 12.39 19.55 5.55
CA VAL A 106 13.47 20.16 4.77
C VAL A 106 14.21 21.11 5.72
N LYS A 107 15.49 20.81 6.00
CA LYS A 107 16.36 21.74 6.71
C LYS A 107 16.75 22.86 5.74
N GLU A 108 15.91 23.88 5.61
CA GLU A 108 16.25 25.06 4.82
C GLU A 108 17.38 25.83 5.51
N GLN A 109 18.60 25.74 4.96
CA GLN A 109 19.69 26.64 5.31
C GLN A 109 19.60 27.88 4.43
N HIS A 110 18.87 28.90 4.89
CA HIS A 110 18.96 30.22 4.27
C HIS A 110 20.27 30.89 4.70
N LEU A 111 21.26 30.92 3.80
CA LEU A 111 22.44 31.79 3.93
C LEU A 111 21.99 33.23 3.71
N LEU A 112 21.74 33.98 4.79
CA LEU A 112 21.57 35.43 4.67
C LEU A 112 22.95 36.06 4.38
N ARG A 113 23.11 36.61 3.17
CA ARG A 113 24.24 37.47 2.84
C ARG A 113 24.03 38.83 3.51
N MET A 114 24.71 39.10 4.61
CA MET A 114 24.84 40.47 5.12
C MET A 114 25.99 41.17 4.36
N PRO A 115 25.78 42.39 3.83
CA PRO A 115 26.86 43.13 3.19
C PRO A 115 27.92 43.51 4.23
N GLY A 116 29.13 42.98 4.10
CA GLY A 116 30.31 43.41 4.86
C GLY A 116 30.79 42.52 6.01
N GLU A 117 30.25 41.31 6.21
CA GLU A 117 30.78 40.36 7.21
C GLU A 117 30.74 38.92 6.68
N ASP A 118 31.73 38.12 7.10
CA ASP A 118 31.81 36.67 6.84
C ASP A 118 30.49 35.95 7.17
N TYR A 119 30.21 34.91 6.41
CA TYR A 119 28.98 34.10 6.45
C TYR A 119 28.62 33.66 7.89
N LYS A 120 27.63 34.31 8.53
CA LYS A 120 27.04 33.81 9.77
C LYS A 120 25.87 32.87 9.44
N LEU A 121 26.07 31.57 9.65
CA LEU A 121 25.03 30.54 9.52
C LEU A 121 23.97 30.75 10.62
N LYS A 122 22.74 31.17 10.27
CA LYS A 122 21.61 31.22 11.21
C LYS A 122 20.61 30.13 10.88
N LEU A 123 20.60 29.07 11.68
CA LEU A 123 19.61 27.99 11.58
C LEU A 123 18.27 28.49 12.11
N ARG A 124 17.23 28.57 11.27
CA ARG A 124 15.84 28.68 11.74
C ARG A 124 15.19 27.30 11.62
N TYR A 125 14.67 26.79 12.73
CA TYR A 125 13.88 25.57 12.75
C TYR A 125 12.43 25.94 12.45
N SER A 126 11.90 25.53 11.29
CA SER A 126 10.46 25.55 11.03
C SER A 126 9.87 24.22 11.49
N ALA A 127 9.40 24.17 12.74
CA ALA A 127 8.50 23.12 13.19
C ALA A 127 7.07 23.55 12.82
N THR A 128 6.46 22.91 11.83
CA THR A 128 5.02 23.06 11.62
C THR A 128 4.31 22.13 12.62
N LYS A 129 3.57 22.73 13.54
CA LYS A 129 2.87 22.08 14.65
C LYS A 129 1.62 21.35 14.17
#